data_AF-A0A839E8S4-F1
#
_entry.id   AF-A0A839E8S4-F1
#
_cell.length_a   1.000
_cell.length_b   1.000
_cell.length_c   1.000
_cell.angle_alpha   90.00
_cell.angle_beta   90.00
_cell.angle_gamma   90.00
#
_symmetry.space_group_name_H-M   'P 1'
#
loop_
_entity.id
_entity.type
_entity.pdbx_description
1 polymer ?
#
loop_
_entity_poly.entity_id
_entity_poly.type
_entity_poly.pdbx_seq_one_letter_code
_entity_poly.pdbx_strand_id
1 'polypeptide(L)'
;MVTGALKSKVDAVWNAFWTGGIANPIEVIEQITYLLFIRRLDELQLLAENRARVTGEPLVHVVFGEGMSAPPGRTPRPLNDLRWSRFKNLDATAMFEVVDGHVFPMLRSMGEQGSSFSANMKDARFTIPTPALLAKVVDLLEAIPMDDTDAKGDIYEYMLSKLATSGTNGQFRTPRHIIRLMVDMTAPKPGDRIVDPAAGTAGFLTVASEYLREHHPEIWADAARACLVTSAGCCGRLGA
;
A
#
# COMPACT_ATOMS: atom_id res chain seq x y z
N MET A 1 13.61 -0.08 -12.20
CA MET A 1 14.29 -1.36 -12.54
C MET A 1 14.82 -1.91 -11.23
N VAL A 2 14.24 -3.01 -10.77
CA VAL A 2 14.54 -3.61 -9.46
C VAL A 2 16.05 -3.85 -9.33
N THR A 3 16.70 -3.18 -8.38
CA THR A 3 18.14 -3.35 -8.12
C THR A 3 18.42 -4.75 -7.57
N GLY A 4 19.64 -5.28 -7.79
CA GLY A 4 20.02 -6.59 -7.27
C GLY A 4 19.88 -6.71 -5.74
N ALA A 5 20.15 -5.62 -5.02
CA ALA A 5 19.97 -5.55 -3.57
C ALA A 5 18.50 -5.69 -3.14
N LEU A 6 17.58 -5.04 -3.86
CA LEU A 6 16.14 -5.12 -3.57
C LEU A 6 15.60 -6.54 -3.82
N LYS A 7 16.03 -7.16 -4.93
CA LYS A 7 15.70 -8.58 -5.22
C LYS A 7 16.12 -9.50 -4.10
N SER A 8 17.36 -9.36 -3.63
CA SER A 8 17.89 -10.20 -2.54
C SER A 8 17.10 -10.07 -1.24
N LYS A 9 16.59 -8.86 -0.91
CA LYS A 9 15.74 -8.67 0.28
C LYS A 9 14.38 -9.35 0.13
N VAL A 10 13.75 -9.20 -1.04
CA VAL A 10 12.47 -9.88 -1.32
C VAL A 10 12.64 -11.40 -1.33
N ASP A 11 13.74 -11.91 -1.90
CA ASP A 11 14.07 -13.34 -1.87
C ASP A 11 14.27 -13.87 -0.44
N ALA A 12 14.86 -13.07 0.45
CA ALA A 12 15.00 -13.44 1.86
C ALA A 12 13.64 -13.59 2.56
N VAL A 13 12.70 -12.66 2.30
CA VAL A 13 11.32 -12.76 2.80
C VAL A 13 10.65 -14.02 2.25
N TRP A 14 10.71 -14.23 0.94
CA TRP A 14 10.12 -15.40 0.28
C TRP A 14 10.64 -16.72 0.87
N ASN A 15 11.97 -16.84 1.01
CA ASN A 15 12.59 -18.04 1.57
C ASN A 15 12.24 -18.26 3.05
N ALA A 16 11.99 -17.20 3.82
CA ALA A 16 11.52 -17.31 5.18
C ALA A 16 10.13 -17.96 5.24
N PHE A 17 9.19 -17.53 4.39
CA PHE A 17 7.87 -18.14 4.27
C PHE A 17 7.92 -19.61 3.84
N TRP A 18 8.72 -19.91 2.82
CA TRP A 18 8.89 -21.28 2.33
C TRP A 18 9.45 -22.21 3.42
N THR A 19 10.50 -21.77 4.12
CA THR A 19 11.10 -22.53 5.23
C THR A 19 10.14 -22.63 6.43
N GLY A 20 9.28 -21.62 6.61
CA GLY A 20 8.27 -21.56 7.66
C GLY A 20 7.02 -22.41 7.38
N GLY A 21 6.97 -23.15 6.28
CA GLY A 21 5.91 -24.11 5.97
C GLY A 21 4.81 -23.59 5.04
N ILE A 22 4.91 -22.35 4.54
CA ILE A 22 3.96 -21.82 3.55
C ILE A 22 4.49 -22.11 2.15
N ALA A 23 3.97 -23.17 1.54
CA ALA A 23 4.39 -23.64 0.22
C ALA A 23 3.58 -23.00 -0.93
N ASN A 24 2.41 -22.42 -0.67
CA ASN A 24 1.59 -21.80 -1.71
C ASN A 24 2.13 -20.40 -2.06
N PRO A 25 2.64 -20.17 -3.28
CA PRO A 25 3.20 -18.87 -3.68
C PRO A 25 2.20 -17.70 -3.61
N ILE A 26 0.92 -17.98 -3.85
CA ILE A 26 -0.15 -16.97 -3.79
C ILE A 26 -0.34 -16.51 -2.35
N GLU A 27 -0.38 -17.46 -1.42
CA GLU A 27 -0.54 -17.18 0.01
C GLU A 27 0.63 -16.36 0.56
N VAL A 28 1.88 -16.66 0.14
CA VAL A 28 3.06 -15.86 0.50
C VAL A 28 2.90 -14.41 0.07
N ILE A 29 2.44 -14.17 -1.17
CA ILE A 29 2.25 -12.82 -1.68
C ILE A 29 1.12 -12.10 -0.96
N GLU A 30 0.02 -12.78 -0.65
CA GLU A 30 -1.07 -12.21 0.14
C GLU A 30 -0.58 -11.75 1.52
N GLN A 31 0.14 -12.62 2.26
CA GLN A 31 0.65 -12.26 3.58
C GLN A 31 1.64 -11.09 3.51
N ILE A 32 2.57 -11.07 2.54
CA ILE A 32 3.48 -9.93 2.33
C ILE A 32 2.69 -8.67 2.01
N THR A 33 1.66 -8.77 1.16
CA THR A 33 0.84 -7.63 0.75
C THR A 33 0.11 -7.02 1.94
N TYR A 34 -0.52 -7.83 2.80
CA TYR A 34 -1.20 -7.32 4.00
C TYR A 34 -0.23 -6.68 4.99
N LEU A 35 0.95 -7.27 5.20
CA LEU A 35 1.98 -6.72 6.10
C LEU A 35 2.56 -5.40 5.57
N LEU A 36 2.86 -5.31 4.27
CA LEU A 36 3.29 -4.05 3.65
C LEU A 36 2.18 -3.00 3.65
N PHE A 37 0.92 -3.41 3.53
CA PHE A 37 -0.22 -2.51 3.59
C PHE A 37 -0.36 -1.87 4.97
N ILE A 38 -0.32 -2.65 6.06
CA ILE A 38 -0.40 -2.08 7.41
C ILE A 38 0.82 -1.21 7.74
N ARG A 39 2.02 -1.58 7.28
CA ARG A 39 3.21 -0.73 7.37
C ARG A 39 2.97 0.61 6.68
N ARG A 40 2.44 0.59 5.46
CA ARG A 40 2.21 1.79 4.67
C ARG A 40 1.15 2.71 5.29
N LEU A 41 0.09 2.14 5.86
CA LEU A 41 -0.92 2.91 6.59
C LEU A 41 -0.29 3.69 7.75
N ASP A 42 0.58 3.03 8.52
CA ASP A 42 1.27 3.66 9.64
C ASP A 42 2.26 4.74 9.18
N GLU A 43 3.05 4.48 8.14
CA GLU A 43 3.96 5.49 7.55
C GLU A 43 3.22 6.75 7.07
N LEU A 44 2.07 6.57 6.41
CA LEU A 44 1.24 7.69 5.96
C LEU A 44 0.68 8.49 7.14
N GLN A 45 0.24 7.81 8.20
CA GLN A 45 -0.23 8.50 9.39
C GLN A 45 0.91 9.22 10.12
N LEU A 46 2.10 8.62 10.25
CA LEU A 46 3.29 9.28 10.81
C LEU A 46 3.65 10.53 10.02
N LEU A 47 3.59 10.47 8.69
CA LEU A 47 3.84 11.62 7.83
C LEU A 47 2.79 12.72 8.04
N ALA A 48 1.51 12.36 8.17
CA ALA A 48 0.44 13.31 8.46
C ALA A 48 0.60 13.94 9.86
N GLU A 49 0.94 13.15 10.88
CA GLU A 49 1.20 13.61 12.26
C GLU A 49 2.40 14.57 12.30
N ASN A 50 3.48 14.24 11.58
CA ASN A 50 4.64 15.12 11.46
C ASN A 50 4.30 16.42 10.75
N ARG A 51 3.49 16.38 9.69
CA ARG A 51 3.02 17.58 8.97
C ARG A 51 2.16 18.45 9.88
N ALA A 52 1.16 17.86 10.55
CA ALA A 52 0.29 18.57 11.49
C ALA A 52 1.08 19.25 12.62
N ARG A 53 2.11 18.59 13.15
CA ARG A 53 3.01 19.17 14.15
C ARG A 53 3.79 20.38 13.63
N VAL A 54 4.18 20.38 12.36
CA VAL A 54 4.96 21.46 11.73
C VAL A 54 4.06 22.62 11.28
N THR A 55 2.89 22.33 10.69
CA THR A 55 2.00 23.35 10.12
C THR A 55 0.96 23.86 11.11
N GLY A 56 0.68 23.13 12.18
CA GLY A 56 -0.41 23.40 13.12
C GLY A 56 -1.80 23.06 12.57
N GLU A 57 -1.89 22.51 11.36
CA GLU A 57 -3.16 22.10 10.75
C GLU A 57 -3.68 20.80 11.41
N PRO A 58 -5.00 20.65 11.60
CA PRO A 58 -5.58 19.45 12.18
C PRO A 58 -5.42 18.24 11.25
N LEU A 59 -5.30 17.06 11.86
CA LEU A 59 -5.30 15.79 11.12
C LEU A 59 -6.70 15.52 10.53
N VAL A 60 -6.79 15.42 9.20
CA VAL A 60 -8.06 15.20 8.50
C VAL A 60 -8.48 13.73 8.49
N HIS A 61 -7.52 12.82 8.32
CA HIS A 61 -7.77 11.37 8.29
C HIS A 61 -6.85 10.64 9.26
N VAL A 62 -7.45 10.02 10.28
CA VAL A 62 -6.73 9.26 11.32
C VAL A 62 -7.20 7.81 11.27
N VAL A 63 -6.29 6.91 10.89
CA VAL A 63 -6.57 5.47 10.81
C VAL A 63 -6.44 4.83 12.21
N PHE A 64 -5.39 5.20 12.94
CA PHE A 64 -5.09 4.73 14.28
C PHE A 64 -5.40 5.83 15.31
N GLY A 65 -6.70 6.08 15.52
CA GLY A 65 -7.18 7.12 16.45
C GLY A 65 -7.21 6.69 17.92
N GLU A 66 -7.95 7.44 18.74
CA GLU A 66 -8.15 7.17 20.18
C GLU A 66 -9.12 6.00 20.47
N GLY A 67 -9.60 5.31 19.43
CA GLY A 67 -10.51 4.18 19.58
C GLY A 67 -9.86 2.89 20.08
N MET A 68 -10.70 1.87 20.30
CA MET A 68 -10.28 0.53 20.72
C MET A 68 -10.59 -0.49 19.61
N SER A 69 -9.68 -1.43 19.40
CA SER A 69 -9.92 -2.67 18.68
C SER A 69 -10.51 -3.69 19.66
N ALA A 70 -11.75 -4.13 19.43
CA ALA A 70 -12.44 -5.14 20.24
C ALA A 70 -13.11 -6.25 19.40
N PRO A 71 -12.37 -7.06 18.64
CA PRO A 71 -12.94 -8.18 17.91
C PRO A 71 -13.54 -9.24 18.85
N PRO A 72 -14.59 -9.97 18.43
CA PRO A 72 -15.19 -11.01 19.27
C PRO A 72 -14.17 -12.05 19.75
N GLY A 73 -14.17 -12.32 21.06
CA GLY A 73 -13.26 -13.31 21.67
C GLY A 73 -11.82 -12.83 21.88
N ARG A 74 -11.53 -11.53 21.70
CA ARG A 74 -10.21 -10.93 21.97
C ARG A 74 -10.30 -9.84 23.03
N THR A 75 -9.23 -9.67 23.80
CA THR A 75 -9.13 -8.60 24.79
C THR A 75 -9.07 -7.24 24.06
N PRO A 76 -9.92 -6.25 24.41
CA PRO A 76 -9.86 -4.93 23.78
C PRO A 76 -8.50 -4.24 23.94
N ARG A 77 -8.03 -3.55 22.88
CA ARG A 77 -6.72 -2.88 22.86
C ARG A 77 -6.80 -1.55 22.11
N PRO A 78 -6.01 -0.52 22.46
CA PRO A 78 -5.97 0.74 21.72
C PRO A 78 -5.67 0.56 20.23
N LEU A 79 -6.35 1.27 19.34
CA LEU A 79 -6.06 1.24 17.89
C LEU A 79 -4.62 1.64 17.58
N ASN A 80 -4.04 2.54 18.38
CA ASN A 80 -2.64 2.92 18.25
C ASN A 80 -1.67 1.74 18.41
N ASP A 81 -2.03 0.67 19.12
CA ASP A 81 -1.17 -0.50 19.30
C ASP A 81 -1.10 -1.40 18.06
N LEU A 82 -2.01 -1.20 17.09
CA LEU A 82 -2.04 -1.91 15.81
C LEU A 82 -1.08 -1.30 14.79
N ARG A 83 -0.40 -0.20 15.13
CA ARG A 83 0.56 0.49 14.26
C ARG A 83 1.82 -0.36 14.07
N TRP A 84 2.31 -0.45 12.85
CA TRP A 84 3.56 -1.16 12.50
C TRP A 84 4.73 -0.71 13.38
N SER A 85 4.93 0.59 13.52
CA SER A 85 5.95 1.23 14.36
C SER A 85 5.87 0.84 15.84
N ARG A 86 4.74 0.31 16.31
CA ARG A 86 4.57 -0.20 17.68
C ARG A 86 4.74 -1.71 17.75
N PHE A 87 3.90 -2.47 17.03
CA PHE A 87 3.89 -3.92 17.21
C PHE A 87 5.19 -4.58 16.76
N LYS A 88 5.96 -3.97 15.84
CA LYS A 88 7.24 -4.53 15.38
C LYS A 88 8.28 -4.65 16.51
N ASN A 89 8.12 -3.89 17.58
CA ASN A 89 9.03 -3.89 18.74
C ASN A 89 8.54 -4.81 19.88
N LEU A 90 7.42 -5.50 19.70
CA LEU A 90 6.93 -6.48 20.67
C LEU A 90 7.68 -7.80 20.53
N ASP A 91 7.64 -8.63 21.57
CA ASP A 91 8.07 -10.02 21.45
C ASP A 91 7.20 -10.77 20.42
N ALA A 92 7.73 -11.87 19.89
CA ALA A 92 7.09 -12.62 18.82
C ALA A 92 5.65 -13.04 19.16
N THR A 93 5.39 -13.48 20.39
CA THR A 93 4.07 -13.98 20.80
C THR A 93 3.07 -12.85 20.89
N ALA A 94 3.44 -11.74 21.54
CA ALA A 94 2.58 -10.56 21.63
C ALA A 94 2.32 -9.97 20.23
N MET A 95 3.34 -9.86 19.38
CA MET A 95 3.20 -9.39 18.00
C MET A 95 2.19 -10.24 17.22
N PHE A 96 2.30 -11.57 17.32
CA PHE A 96 1.40 -12.51 16.67
C PHE A 96 -0.05 -12.31 17.12
N GLU A 97 -0.29 -12.14 18.42
CA GLU A 97 -1.61 -11.84 18.97
C GLU A 97 -2.18 -10.52 18.40
N VAL A 98 -1.35 -9.47 18.31
CA VAL A 98 -1.79 -8.17 17.75
C VAL A 98 -2.17 -8.32 16.28
N VAL A 99 -1.29 -8.95 15.49
CA VAL A 99 -1.46 -9.02 14.03
C VAL A 99 -2.68 -9.88 13.68
N ASP A 100 -2.74 -11.11 14.19
CA ASP A 100 -3.86 -12.02 13.94
C ASP A 100 -5.17 -11.51 14.57
N GLY A 101 -5.09 -11.13 15.84
CA GLY A 101 -6.26 -10.84 16.67
C GLY A 101 -6.86 -9.46 16.49
N HIS A 102 -6.10 -8.49 15.95
CA HIS A 102 -6.55 -7.10 15.89
C HIS A 102 -6.28 -6.44 14.53
N VAL A 103 -5.09 -6.60 13.95
CA VAL A 103 -4.75 -5.96 12.66
C VAL A 103 -5.60 -6.54 11.53
N PHE A 104 -5.62 -7.87 11.35
CA PHE A 104 -6.40 -8.49 10.27
C PHE A 104 -7.92 -8.25 10.40
N PRO A 105 -8.54 -8.34 11.59
CA PRO A 105 -9.93 -7.91 11.79
C PRO A 105 -10.17 -6.46 11.40
N MET A 106 -9.27 -5.54 11.78
CA MET A 106 -9.36 -4.14 11.39
C MET A 106 -9.33 -4.01 9.86
N LEU A 107 -8.35 -4.63 9.19
CA LEU A 107 -8.23 -4.61 7.72
C LEU A 107 -9.52 -5.07 7.03
N ARG A 108 -10.17 -6.14 7.51
CA ARG A 108 -11.44 -6.63 6.96
C ARG A 108 -12.60 -5.64 7.10
N SER A 109 -12.56 -4.80 8.14
CA SER A 109 -13.57 -3.76 8.39
C SER A 109 -13.28 -2.42 7.72
N MET A 110 -12.13 -2.27 7.04
CA MET A 110 -11.74 -1.02 6.42
C MET A 110 -12.45 -0.76 5.07
N GLY A 111 -12.60 0.53 4.75
CA GLY A 111 -13.19 1.04 3.52
C GLY A 111 -14.69 1.31 3.61
N GLU A 112 -15.19 2.10 2.67
CA GLU A 112 -16.62 2.41 2.56
C GLU A 112 -17.38 1.19 2.05
N GLN A 113 -18.58 0.95 2.60
CA GLN A 113 -19.42 -0.16 2.14
C GLN A 113 -19.72 -0.01 0.64
N GLY A 114 -19.38 -1.04 -0.13
CA GLY A 114 -19.52 -1.05 -1.59
C GLY A 114 -18.29 -0.56 -2.37
N SER A 115 -17.23 -0.10 -1.70
CA SER A 115 -15.96 0.22 -2.36
C SER A 115 -15.23 -1.04 -2.84
N SER A 116 -14.49 -0.94 -3.95
CA SER A 116 -13.62 -2.04 -4.42
C SER A 116 -12.63 -2.47 -3.34
N PHE A 117 -12.12 -1.52 -2.58
CA PHE A 117 -11.22 -1.79 -1.45
C PHE A 117 -11.84 -2.73 -0.42
N SER A 118 -13.06 -2.45 0.06
CA SER A 118 -13.73 -3.30 1.04
C SER A 118 -14.05 -4.68 0.47
N ALA A 119 -14.36 -4.78 -0.83
CA ALA A 119 -14.60 -6.07 -1.48
C ALA A 119 -13.34 -6.96 -1.51
N ASN A 120 -12.15 -6.39 -1.71
CA ASN A 120 -10.88 -7.11 -1.71
C ASN A 120 -10.36 -7.42 -0.29
N MET A 121 -10.68 -6.58 0.70
CA MET A 121 -10.18 -6.75 2.07
C MET A 121 -11.04 -7.64 2.97
N LYS A 122 -12.33 -7.86 2.63
CA LYS A 122 -13.27 -8.66 3.45
C LYS A 122 -12.78 -10.09 3.75
N ASP A 123 -12.04 -10.67 2.81
CA ASP A 123 -11.56 -12.05 2.87
C ASP A 123 -10.10 -12.16 3.38
N ALA A 124 -9.53 -11.06 3.87
CA ALA A 124 -8.16 -11.05 4.40
C ALA A 124 -8.02 -12.04 5.56
N ARG A 125 -7.21 -13.08 5.34
CA ARG A 125 -6.92 -14.14 6.32
C ARG A 125 -5.46 -14.12 6.71
N PHE A 126 -5.20 -14.18 8.00
CA PHE A 126 -3.86 -14.36 8.53
C PHE A 126 -3.53 -15.85 8.51
N THR A 127 -2.44 -16.22 7.86
CA THR A 127 -2.07 -17.64 7.67
C THR A 127 -0.66 -17.97 8.12
N ILE A 128 0.10 -16.99 8.63
CA ILE A 128 1.43 -17.22 9.18
C ILE A 128 1.30 -18.16 10.39
N PRO A 129 1.94 -19.35 10.37
CA PRO A 129 1.63 -20.42 11.32
C PRO A 129 2.27 -20.21 12.70
N THR A 130 3.34 -19.42 12.81
CA THR A 130 4.09 -19.30 14.06
C THR A 130 4.50 -17.86 14.38
N PRO A 131 4.57 -17.50 15.68
CA PRO A 131 5.12 -16.22 16.16
C PRO A 131 6.53 -15.93 15.64
N ALA A 132 7.41 -16.95 15.66
CA ALA A 132 8.80 -16.80 15.24
C ALA A 132 8.92 -16.45 13.74
N LEU A 133 8.07 -17.05 12.89
CA LEU A 133 8.04 -16.71 11.47
C LEU A 133 7.56 -15.28 11.25
N LEU A 134 6.49 -14.86 11.94
CA LEU A 134 5.99 -13.48 11.83
C LEU A 134 7.08 -12.47 12.19
N ALA A 135 7.72 -12.62 13.36
CA ALA A 135 8.77 -11.71 13.80
C ALA A 135 9.90 -11.60 12.77
N LYS A 136 10.39 -12.74 12.27
CA LYS A 136 11.41 -12.78 11.21
C LYS A 136 10.97 -12.07 9.93
N VAL A 137 9.73 -12.28 9.49
CA VAL A 137 9.19 -11.64 8.28
C VAL A 137 9.06 -10.13 8.48
N VAL A 138 8.58 -9.67 9.64
CA VAL A 138 8.46 -8.25 9.97
C VAL A 138 9.82 -7.56 9.94
N ASP A 139 10.86 -8.17 10.51
CA ASP A 139 12.23 -7.65 10.47
C ASP A 139 12.78 -7.57 9.03
N LEU A 140 12.57 -8.60 8.23
CA LEU A 140 13.02 -8.63 6.84
C LEU A 140 12.29 -7.59 5.99
N LEU A 141 10.98 -7.42 6.20
CA LEU A 141 10.18 -6.42 5.50
C LEU A 141 10.60 -5.01 5.91
N GLU A 142 10.85 -4.72 7.19
CA GLU A 142 11.32 -3.41 7.68
C GLU A 142 12.54 -2.93 6.90
N ALA A 143 13.49 -3.83 6.63
CA ALA A 143 14.71 -3.53 5.90
C ALA A 143 14.49 -3.18 4.41
N ILE A 144 13.30 -3.39 3.86
CA ILE A 144 12.95 -3.01 2.49
C ILE A 144 12.63 -1.51 2.44
N PRO A 145 13.30 -0.71 1.59
CA PRO A 145 13.00 0.71 1.41
C PRO A 145 11.63 0.89 0.73
N MET A 146 10.78 1.73 1.32
CA MET A 146 9.40 2.01 0.88
C MET A 146 9.16 3.52 0.67
N ASP A 147 10.21 4.29 0.48
CA ASP A 147 10.19 5.73 0.22
C ASP A 147 9.80 6.05 -1.23
N ASP A 148 10.33 5.31 -2.19
CA ASP A 148 10.04 5.50 -3.61
C ASP A 148 8.78 4.72 -4.08
N THR A 149 7.91 5.39 -4.86
CA THR A 149 6.71 4.77 -5.46
C THR A 149 7.10 3.74 -6.51
N ASP A 150 8.17 4.00 -7.27
CA ASP A 150 8.68 3.07 -8.27
C ASP A 150 9.22 1.80 -7.60
N ALA A 151 9.91 1.93 -6.46
CA ALA A 151 10.43 0.79 -5.70
C ALA A 151 9.31 -0.15 -5.22
N LYS A 152 8.14 0.39 -4.83
CA LYS A 152 6.98 -0.41 -4.40
C LYS A 152 6.38 -1.21 -5.55
N GLY A 153 6.22 -0.53 -6.70
CA GLY A 153 5.83 -1.18 -7.95
C GLY A 153 6.79 -2.32 -8.25
N ASP A 154 8.09 -2.01 -8.32
CA ASP A 154 9.20 -2.93 -8.59
C ASP A 154 9.20 -4.18 -7.65
N ILE A 155 8.94 -4.00 -6.34
CA ILE A 155 8.82 -5.12 -5.38
C ILE A 155 7.63 -6.02 -5.73
N TYR A 156 6.45 -5.43 -5.94
CA TYR A 156 5.26 -6.18 -6.31
C TYR A 156 5.42 -6.87 -7.67
N GLU A 157 6.11 -6.23 -8.63
CA GLU A 157 6.46 -6.85 -9.91
C GLU A 157 7.36 -8.05 -9.73
N TYR A 158 8.39 -7.90 -8.90
CA TYR A 158 9.33 -8.97 -8.66
C TYR A 158 8.66 -10.16 -7.96
N MET A 159 7.82 -9.93 -6.96
CA MET A 159 7.03 -10.98 -6.30
C MET A 159 6.12 -11.71 -7.31
N LEU A 160 5.44 -10.98 -8.19
CA LEU A 160 4.59 -11.58 -9.22
C LEU A 160 5.41 -12.34 -10.29
N SER A 161 6.64 -11.91 -10.58
CA SER A 161 7.53 -12.67 -11.48
C SER A 161 7.91 -14.04 -10.91
N LYS A 162 7.97 -14.18 -9.58
CA LYS A 162 8.19 -15.47 -8.92
C LYS A 162 6.99 -16.41 -9.10
N LEU A 163 5.76 -15.88 -9.13
CA LEU A 163 4.56 -16.67 -9.51
C LEU A 163 4.63 -17.17 -10.96
N ALA A 164 5.09 -16.31 -11.88
CA ALA A 164 5.16 -16.64 -13.30
C ALA A 164 6.19 -17.74 -13.59
N THR A 165 7.26 -17.80 -12.80
CA THR A 165 8.33 -18.82 -12.95
C THR A 165 7.88 -20.19 -12.43
N SER A 166 6.89 -20.25 -11.52
CA SER A 166 6.30 -21.50 -11.00
C SER A 166 5.26 -22.17 -11.91
N GLY A 167 5.02 -21.66 -13.13
CA GLY A 167 4.15 -22.28 -14.13
C GLY A 167 2.89 -21.48 -14.47
N THR A 168 2.59 -21.39 -15.77
CA THR A 168 1.32 -20.94 -16.40
C THR A 168 0.69 -19.62 -15.91
N ASN A 169 1.46 -18.61 -15.52
CA ASN A 169 0.89 -17.31 -15.07
C ASN A 169 1.47 -16.05 -15.75
N GLY A 170 2.19 -16.20 -16.87
CA GLY A 170 2.65 -15.07 -17.70
C GLY A 170 1.52 -14.26 -18.39
N GLN A 171 0.26 -14.64 -18.18
CA GLN A 171 -0.92 -14.09 -18.85
C GLN A 171 -1.44 -12.75 -18.28
N PHE A 172 -0.82 -12.22 -17.22
CA PHE A 172 -1.33 -11.04 -16.51
C PHE A 172 -0.46 -9.78 -16.63
N ARG A 173 0.59 -9.79 -17.47
CA ARG A 173 1.58 -8.69 -17.50
C ARG A 173 2.06 -8.28 -18.90
N THR A 174 2.15 -6.97 -19.07
CA THR A 174 2.86 -6.30 -20.16
C THR A 174 4.17 -5.70 -19.62
N PRO A 175 5.33 -5.87 -20.28
CA PRO A 175 6.59 -5.25 -19.87
C PRO A 175 6.51 -3.72 -19.72
N ARG A 176 7.13 -3.16 -18.68
CA ARG A 176 7.01 -1.73 -18.33
C ARG A 176 7.44 -0.75 -19.42
N HIS A 177 8.49 -1.08 -20.17
CA HIS A 177 8.94 -0.24 -21.29
C HIS A 177 7.92 -0.21 -22.43
N ILE A 178 7.16 -1.29 -22.65
CA ILE A 178 6.08 -1.33 -23.64
C ILE A 178 4.91 -0.47 -23.16
N ILE A 179 4.52 -0.60 -21.88
CA ILE A 179 3.46 0.23 -21.29
C ILE A 179 3.81 1.72 -21.42
N ARG A 180 5.02 2.12 -21.00
CA ARG A 180 5.49 3.51 -21.09
C ARG A 180 5.46 4.01 -22.54
N LEU A 181 6.05 3.27 -23.47
CA LEU A 181 6.02 3.62 -24.89
C LEU A 181 4.58 3.85 -25.38
N MET A 182 3.65 2.94 -25.07
CA MET A 182 2.26 3.05 -25.49
C MET A 182 1.55 4.26 -24.86
N VAL A 183 1.78 4.52 -23.56
CA VAL A 183 1.21 5.69 -22.88
C VAL A 183 1.78 6.99 -23.43
N ASP A 184 3.10 7.07 -23.63
CA ASP A 184 3.78 8.24 -24.19
C ASP A 184 3.26 8.55 -25.61
N MET A 185 3.04 7.52 -26.43
CA MET A 185 2.44 7.67 -27.76
C MET A 185 0.97 8.09 -27.71
N THR A 186 0.21 7.64 -26.69
CA THR A 186 -1.20 7.98 -26.53
C THR A 186 -1.39 9.38 -25.96
N ALA A 187 -0.43 9.88 -25.17
CA ALA A 187 -0.39 11.21 -24.57
C ALA A 187 -1.74 11.62 -23.92
N PRO A 188 -2.21 10.89 -22.89
CA PRO A 188 -3.50 11.14 -22.25
C PRO A 188 -3.55 12.55 -21.63
N LYS A 189 -4.72 13.17 -21.66
CA LYS A 189 -4.96 14.54 -21.18
C LYS A 189 -5.87 14.59 -19.95
N PRO A 190 -5.82 15.69 -19.17
CA PRO A 190 -6.81 15.96 -18.14
C PRO A 190 -8.24 15.88 -18.66
N GLY A 191 -9.10 15.13 -17.97
CA GLY A 191 -10.49 14.93 -18.35
C GLY A 191 -10.75 13.71 -19.24
N ASP A 192 -9.70 13.06 -19.77
CA ASP A 192 -9.86 11.82 -20.53
C ASP A 192 -10.34 10.67 -19.63
N ARG A 193 -11.19 9.81 -20.19
CA ARG A 193 -11.61 8.56 -19.56
C ARG A 193 -10.71 7.42 -20.06
N ILE A 194 -9.86 6.92 -19.18
CA ILE A 194 -8.93 5.82 -19.48
C ILE A 194 -9.55 4.51 -18.99
N VAL A 195 -9.61 3.50 -19.86
CA VAL A 195 -10.16 2.17 -19.55
C VAL A 195 -9.18 1.10 -19.99
N ASP A 196 -8.85 0.19 -19.06
CA ASP A 196 -8.10 -1.03 -19.36
C ASP A 196 -9.00 -2.25 -19.06
N PRO A 197 -9.59 -2.90 -20.08
CA PRO A 197 -10.54 -4.01 -19.88
C PRO A 197 -9.86 -5.31 -19.44
N ALA A 198 -8.52 -5.37 -19.49
CA ALA A 198 -7.72 -6.52 -19.07
C ALA A 198 -6.62 -6.07 -18.11
N ALA A 199 -6.99 -5.21 -17.15
CA ALA A 199 -6.04 -4.43 -16.34
C ALA A 199 -4.95 -5.25 -15.66
N GLY A 200 -5.21 -6.52 -15.28
CA GLY A 200 -4.23 -7.35 -14.56
C GLY A 200 -3.72 -6.60 -13.33
N THR A 201 -2.44 -6.26 -13.31
CA THR A 201 -1.80 -5.45 -12.24
C THR A 201 -1.99 -3.94 -12.41
N ALA A 202 -2.96 -3.51 -13.20
CA ALA A 202 -3.27 -2.13 -13.58
C ALA A 202 -2.08 -1.34 -14.17
N GLY A 203 -1.18 -2.02 -14.89
CA GLY A 203 0.08 -1.43 -15.36
C GLY A 203 -0.10 -0.18 -16.23
N PHE A 204 -1.04 -0.21 -17.19
CA PHE A 204 -1.36 0.95 -18.04
C PHE A 204 -1.97 2.10 -17.26
N LEU A 205 -2.87 1.82 -16.33
CA LEU A 205 -3.54 2.86 -15.53
C LEU A 205 -2.56 3.57 -14.60
N THR A 206 -1.63 2.84 -13.99
CA THR A 206 -0.57 3.42 -13.16
C THR A 206 0.32 4.35 -13.98
N VAL A 207 0.84 3.88 -15.12
CA VAL A 207 1.75 4.68 -15.97
C VAL A 207 1.03 5.87 -16.59
N ALA A 208 -0.25 5.74 -16.97
CA ALA A 208 -1.03 6.88 -17.42
C ALA A 208 -1.23 7.94 -16.32
N SER A 209 -1.42 7.51 -15.07
CA SER A 209 -1.50 8.44 -13.92
C SER A 209 -0.16 9.14 -13.66
N GLU A 210 0.96 8.43 -13.77
CA GLU A 210 2.31 8.99 -13.69
C GLU A 210 2.53 10.03 -14.80
N TYR A 211 2.23 9.69 -16.06
CA TYR A 211 2.33 10.59 -17.21
C TYR A 211 1.56 11.89 -16.98
N LEU A 212 0.30 11.81 -16.52
CA LEU A 212 -0.51 12.98 -16.20
C LEU A 212 0.08 13.80 -15.04
N ARG A 213 0.71 13.17 -14.05
CA ARG A 213 1.34 13.89 -12.94
C ARG A 213 2.57 14.67 -13.38
N GLU A 214 3.34 14.11 -14.31
CA GLU A 214 4.56 14.72 -14.85
C GLU A 214 4.26 15.83 -15.86
N HIS A 215 3.30 15.62 -16.77
CA HIS A 215 3.02 16.54 -17.87
C HIS A 215 1.89 17.54 -17.55
N HIS A 216 1.03 17.21 -16.58
CA HIS A 216 -0.11 18.03 -16.17
C HIS A 216 -0.18 18.22 -14.64
N PRO A 217 0.88 18.73 -13.98
CA PRO A 217 0.91 18.89 -12.53
C PRO A 217 -0.20 19.80 -11.98
N GLU A 218 -0.75 20.69 -12.80
CA GLU A 218 -1.84 21.61 -12.47
C GLU A 218 -3.11 20.91 -11.98
N ILE A 219 -3.36 19.67 -12.40
CA ILE A 219 -4.55 18.91 -12.00
C ILE A 219 -4.46 18.40 -10.55
N TRP A 220 -3.25 18.39 -9.98
CA TRP A 220 -2.97 17.89 -8.63
C TRP A 220 -2.60 19.01 -7.65
N ALA A 221 -2.49 20.25 -8.13
CA ALA A 221 -2.34 21.39 -7.27
C ALA A 221 -3.67 21.66 -6.55
N ASP A 222 -3.68 21.54 -5.21
CA ASP A 222 -4.82 21.90 -4.37
C ASP A 222 -5.46 23.21 -4.84
N ALA A 223 -6.78 23.23 -5.03
CA ALA A 223 -7.55 24.46 -5.23
C ALA A 223 -7.33 25.47 -4.09
N ALA A 224 -6.92 25.00 -2.90
CA ALA A 224 -6.50 25.83 -1.78
C ALA A 224 -5.16 26.57 -1.99
N ARG A 225 -4.23 26.03 -2.80
CA ARG A 225 -2.95 26.70 -3.11
C ARG A 225 -3.08 27.78 -4.18
N ALA A 226 -4.04 27.63 -5.10
CA ALA A 226 -4.29 28.63 -6.15
C ALA A 226 -4.77 29.98 -5.60
N CYS A 227 -5.35 30.00 -4.38
CA CYS A 227 -5.88 31.21 -3.76
C CYS A 227 -4.82 32.05 -3.01
N LEU A 228 -3.63 31.50 -2.72
CA LEU A 228 -2.62 32.14 -1.86
C LEU A 228 -1.56 32.96 -2.62
N VAL A 229 -1.54 32.92 -3.96
CA VAL A 229 -0.48 33.57 -4.77
C VAL A 229 -0.96 34.82 -5.54
N THR A 230 -2.23 35.20 -5.43
CA THR A 230 -2.69 36.50 -5.96
C THR A 230 -3.03 37.46 -4.82
N SER A 231 -2.02 38.17 -4.33
CA SER A 231 -2.18 39.41 -3.55
C SER A 231 -2.80 40.58 -4.36
N ALA A 232 -3.56 40.27 -5.41
CA ALA A 232 -4.28 41.22 -6.24
C ALA A 232 -5.63 40.63 -6.66
N GLY A 233 -6.64 40.82 -5.82
CA GLY A 233 -8.05 40.92 -6.22
C GLY A 233 -8.74 39.62 -6.67
N CYS A 234 -9.23 38.84 -5.70
CA CYS A 234 -10.26 37.84 -5.98
C CYS A 234 -11.64 38.53 -5.96
N CYS A 235 -12.15 38.92 -7.12
CA CYS A 235 -13.55 39.29 -7.32
C CYS A 235 -14.12 38.39 -8.42
N GLY A 236 -15.10 37.56 -8.08
CA GLY A 236 -15.79 36.72 -9.05
C GLY A 236 -16.48 35.53 -8.41
N ARG A 237 -17.69 35.76 -7.88
CA ARG A 237 -18.67 34.70 -7.61
C ARG A 237 -18.91 33.89 -8.89
N LEU A 238 -18.90 32.57 -8.80
CA LEU A 238 -19.62 31.72 -9.74
C LEU A 238 -20.70 30.97 -8.96
N GLY A 239 -21.90 31.56 -9.00
CA GLY A 239 -23.14 30.82 -8.86
C GLY A 239 -23.69 30.59 -10.26
N ALA A 240 -24.00 29.33 -10.57
CA ALA A 240 -25.07 28.79 -11.40
C ALA A 240 -24.73 27.32 -11.67
#